data_AF-A0A6I4V0R6-F1
#
_entry.id   AF-A0A6I4V0R6-F1
#
_cell.length_a   1.000
_cell.length_b   1.000
_cell.length_c   1.000
_cell.angle_alpha   90.00
_cell.angle_beta   90.00
_cell.angle_gamma   90.00
#
_symmetry.space_group_name_H-M   'P 1'
#
loop_
_entity.id
_entity.type
_entity.pdbx_description
1 polymer ?
#
loop_
_entity_poly.entity_id
_entity_poly.type
_entity_poly.pdbx_seq_one_letter_code
_entity_poly.pdbx_strand_id
1 'polypeptide(L)'
;MGAWGSGSFENDSALDFVFEIESVADVERAFVAAGSEFIELDEGCSVIVAAECIAAMRGHPSQDLPDDLAGKISTFGKCPIALYNKARENLSAVMSRGELVELWAEEGSGDWNRAVTELMERLNKPVGGAKKTPKLKKGPAPNPSPCIFCDKPMGDGAFHMLDITIHEDDISSSKQGGWVHLQCLNAALHPKHMFQTWDFDDELLDFVMKKLRAEDAPDD
;
A
#
# COMPACT_ATOMS: atom_id res chain seq x y z
N MET A 1 -4.07 29.06 1.41
CA MET A 1 -3.89 27.98 2.39
C MET A 1 -4.57 26.80 1.76
N GLY A 2 -3.78 25.85 1.28
CA GLY A 2 -4.29 24.67 0.61
C GLY A 2 -4.72 23.58 1.60
N ALA A 3 -5.50 22.61 1.14
CA ALA A 3 -5.75 21.38 1.88
C ALA A 3 -4.43 20.61 2.04
N TRP A 4 -4.14 20.24 3.28
CA TRP A 4 -2.98 19.46 3.65
C TRP A 4 -3.39 18.51 4.78
N GLY A 5 -3.24 17.22 4.54
CA GLY A 5 -3.61 16.18 5.49
C GLY A 5 -2.98 14.84 5.10
N SER A 6 -2.99 13.91 6.06
CA SER A 6 -2.31 12.62 5.98
C SER A 6 -3.05 11.59 5.11
N GLY A 7 -4.35 11.80 4.86
CA GLY A 7 -5.18 10.93 4.06
C GLY A 7 -4.99 11.11 2.55
N SER A 8 -5.33 10.06 1.79
CA SER A 8 -5.18 10.00 0.32
C SER A 8 -5.94 11.09 -0.45
N PHE A 9 -6.94 11.73 0.16
CA PHE A 9 -7.81 12.73 -0.45
C PHE A 9 -7.81 14.06 0.33
N GLU A 10 -6.81 14.30 1.18
CA GLU A 10 -6.76 15.49 2.05
C GLU A 10 -5.78 16.57 1.55
N ASN A 11 -5.04 16.28 0.49
CA ASN A 11 -4.10 17.21 -0.15
C ASN A 11 -4.76 17.88 -1.37
N ASP A 12 -4.51 19.17 -1.59
CA ASP A 12 -5.02 19.91 -2.76
C ASP A 12 -4.68 19.22 -4.09
N SER A 13 -3.42 18.85 -4.31
CA SER A 13 -2.98 18.19 -5.54
C SER A 13 -3.65 16.81 -5.72
N ALA A 14 -3.98 16.14 -4.60
CA ALA A 14 -4.77 14.91 -4.66
C ALA A 14 -6.22 15.21 -5.09
N LEU A 15 -6.85 16.25 -4.52
CA LEU A 15 -8.21 16.64 -4.86
C LEU A 15 -8.33 17.12 -6.32
N ASP A 16 -7.36 17.89 -6.80
CA ASP A 16 -7.29 18.31 -8.21
C ASP A 16 -7.27 17.08 -9.12
N PHE A 17 -6.43 16.09 -8.83
CA PHE A 17 -6.39 14.86 -9.61
C PHE A 17 -7.69 14.03 -9.51
N VAL A 18 -8.38 14.02 -8.36
CA VAL A 18 -9.72 13.42 -8.22
C VAL A 18 -10.70 14.02 -9.23
N PHE A 19 -10.65 15.34 -9.45
CA PHE A 19 -11.52 16.02 -10.42
C PHE A 19 -11.14 15.70 -11.88
N GLU A 20 -9.87 15.41 -12.16
CA GLU A 20 -9.39 15.07 -13.50
C GLU A 20 -9.74 13.64 -13.95
N ILE A 21 -9.99 12.73 -13.01
CA ILE A 21 -10.31 11.34 -13.33
C ILE A 21 -11.71 11.23 -13.94
N GLU A 22 -11.78 10.86 -15.21
CA GLU A 22 -13.03 10.55 -15.92
C GLU A 22 -13.04 9.11 -16.48
N SER A 23 -11.87 8.48 -16.59
CA SER A 23 -11.68 7.16 -17.16
C SER A 23 -10.53 6.41 -16.51
N VAL A 24 -10.45 5.10 -16.76
CA VAL A 24 -9.32 4.26 -16.33
C VAL A 24 -7.99 4.70 -16.96
N ALA A 25 -8.03 5.35 -18.12
CA ALA A 25 -6.82 5.88 -18.77
C ALA A 25 -6.23 7.03 -17.95
N ASP A 26 -7.08 7.85 -17.32
CA ASP A 26 -6.62 8.96 -16.48
C ASP A 26 -5.91 8.43 -15.23
N VAL A 27 -6.43 7.35 -14.64
CA VAL A 27 -5.78 6.61 -13.54
C VAL A 27 -4.44 6.04 -13.99
N GLU A 28 -4.35 5.43 -15.18
CA GLU A 28 -3.11 4.85 -15.68
C GLU A 28 -2.01 5.88 -15.92
N ARG A 29 -2.37 7.11 -16.35
CA ARG A 29 -1.40 8.20 -16.61
C ARG A 29 -0.64 8.64 -15.36
N ALA A 30 -1.20 8.46 -14.16
CA ALA A 30 -0.49 8.78 -12.92
C ALA A 30 0.68 7.84 -12.63
N PHE A 31 0.69 6.64 -13.20
CA PHE A 31 1.69 5.60 -12.89
C PHE A 31 2.97 5.69 -13.73
N VAL A 32 3.54 6.89 -13.81
CA VAL A 32 4.83 7.18 -14.46
C VAL A 32 5.99 7.30 -13.45
N ALA A 33 5.68 7.49 -12.18
CA ALA A 33 6.61 7.74 -11.08
C ALA A 33 7.67 6.64 -10.87
N ALA A 34 7.36 5.38 -11.18
CA ALA A 34 8.28 4.25 -11.03
C ALA A 34 9.56 4.40 -11.87
N GLY A 35 9.52 5.17 -12.97
CA GLY A 35 10.68 5.45 -13.83
C GLY A 35 11.47 6.70 -13.44
N SER A 36 10.98 7.53 -12.52
CA SER A 36 11.66 8.77 -12.11
C SER A 36 12.64 8.53 -10.96
N GLU A 37 13.74 9.27 -10.93
CA GLU A 37 14.72 9.28 -9.83
C GLU A 37 14.17 10.01 -8.59
N PHE A 38 13.26 10.97 -8.79
CA PHE A 38 12.60 11.74 -7.74
C PHE A 38 11.14 12.00 -8.13
N ILE A 39 10.23 11.92 -7.17
CA ILE A 39 8.79 12.07 -7.43
C ILE A 39 8.31 13.31 -6.69
N GLU A 40 7.91 14.33 -7.45
CA GLU A 40 7.41 15.59 -6.91
C GLU A 40 6.07 15.39 -6.15
N LEU A 41 5.71 16.34 -5.28
CA LEU A 41 4.50 16.27 -4.45
C LEU A 41 3.24 15.99 -5.28
N ASP A 42 3.00 16.72 -6.36
CA ASP A 42 1.79 16.58 -7.18
C ASP A 42 1.70 15.19 -7.84
N GLU A 43 2.83 14.68 -8.33
CA GLU A 43 2.92 13.34 -8.91
C GLU A 43 2.70 12.27 -7.85
N GLY A 44 3.29 12.44 -6.66
CA GLY A 44 3.13 11.53 -5.53
C GLY A 44 1.68 11.46 -5.06
N CYS A 45 1.01 12.60 -4.94
CA CYS A 45 -0.42 12.70 -4.62
C CYS A 45 -1.27 12.01 -5.69
N SER A 46 -0.98 12.25 -6.97
CA SER A 46 -1.70 11.62 -8.08
C SER A 46 -1.55 10.09 -8.07
N VAL A 47 -0.34 9.58 -7.78
CA VAL A 47 -0.09 8.14 -7.64
C VAL A 47 -0.89 7.55 -6.49
N ILE A 48 -0.94 8.21 -5.33
CA ILE A 48 -1.71 7.75 -4.17
C ILE A 48 -3.20 7.64 -4.51
N VAL A 49 -3.78 8.68 -5.11
CA VAL A 49 -5.19 8.68 -5.55
C VAL A 49 -5.44 7.61 -6.62
N ALA A 50 -4.55 7.47 -7.60
CA ALA A 50 -4.67 6.43 -8.62
C ALA A 50 -4.61 5.02 -8.00
N ALA A 51 -3.74 4.81 -7.00
CA ALA A 51 -3.65 3.57 -6.26
C ALA A 51 -4.93 3.27 -5.46
N GLU A 52 -5.59 4.28 -4.87
CA GLU A 52 -6.91 4.14 -4.25
C GLU A 52 -7.97 3.68 -5.26
N CYS A 53 -7.97 4.25 -6.47
CA CYS A 53 -8.87 3.83 -7.54
C CYS A 53 -8.66 2.34 -7.87
N ILE A 54 -7.42 1.88 -7.96
CA ILE A 54 -7.10 0.46 -8.22
C ILE A 54 -7.53 -0.45 -7.07
N ALA A 55 -7.32 -0.04 -5.81
CA ALA A 55 -7.81 -0.78 -4.65
C ALA A 55 -9.34 -0.91 -4.67
N ALA A 56 -10.05 0.19 -4.98
CA ALA A 56 -11.51 0.23 -5.13
C ALA A 56 -12.01 -0.64 -6.30
N MET A 57 -11.39 -0.57 -7.47
CA MET A 57 -11.71 -1.43 -8.63
C MET A 57 -11.51 -2.92 -8.32
N ARG A 58 -10.62 -3.24 -7.37
CA ARG A 58 -10.39 -4.60 -6.86
C ARG A 58 -11.27 -4.96 -5.66
N GLY A 59 -12.25 -4.13 -5.30
CA GLY A 59 -13.22 -4.41 -4.25
C GLY A 59 -12.76 -4.08 -2.83
N HIS A 60 -11.70 -3.28 -2.67
CA HIS A 60 -11.16 -2.83 -1.39
C HIS A 60 -11.08 -1.30 -1.31
N PRO A 61 -12.20 -0.57 -1.45
CA PRO A 61 -12.20 0.89 -1.37
C PRO A 61 -11.79 1.38 0.02
N SER A 62 -11.15 2.54 0.08
CA SER A 62 -11.00 3.31 1.33
C SER A 62 -12.37 3.75 1.87
N GLN A 63 -12.48 3.92 3.18
CA GLN A 63 -13.66 4.52 3.80
C GLN A 63 -13.82 5.99 3.45
N ASP A 64 -12.71 6.66 3.14
CA ASP A 64 -12.67 8.08 2.80
C ASP A 64 -12.77 8.34 1.29
N LEU A 65 -13.06 7.30 0.47
CA LEU A 65 -13.21 7.43 -0.97
C LEU A 65 -14.39 8.36 -1.30
N PRO A 66 -14.18 9.50 -2.01
CA PRO A 66 -15.27 10.41 -2.34
C PRO A 66 -16.37 9.73 -3.17
N ASP A 67 -17.64 9.97 -2.84
CA ASP A 67 -18.80 9.34 -3.48
C ASP A 67 -18.82 9.54 -5.00
N ASP A 68 -18.48 10.74 -5.48
CA ASP A 68 -18.43 11.06 -6.91
C ASP A 68 -17.37 10.20 -7.63
N LEU A 69 -16.19 10.06 -7.03
CA LEU A 69 -15.12 9.21 -7.57
C LEU A 69 -15.50 7.73 -7.51
N ALA A 70 -16.13 7.27 -6.42
CA ALA A 70 -16.65 5.91 -6.32
C ALA A 70 -17.68 5.62 -7.43
N GLY A 71 -18.54 6.59 -7.73
CA GLY A 71 -19.48 6.55 -8.85
C GLY A 71 -18.76 6.35 -10.19
N LYS A 72 -17.72 7.14 -10.47
CA LYS A 72 -16.91 7.00 -11.69
C LYS A 72 -16.21 5.64 -11.76
N ILE A 73 -15.54 5.21 -10.69
CA ILE A 73 -14.82 3.92 -10.60
C ILE A 73 -15.74 2.74 -10.92
N SER A 74 -17.00 2.79 -10.47
CA SER A 74 -17.97 1.72 -10.75
C SER A 74 -18.20 1.49 -12.25
N THR A 75 -17.90 2.48 -13.10
CA THR A 75 -18.05 2.41 -14.55
C THR A 75 -16.79 1.93 -15.29
N PHE A 76 -15.63 1.88 -14.63
CA PHE A 76 -14.34 1.56 -15.25
C PHE A 76 -14.16 0.07 -15.59
N GLY A 77 -15.01 -0.81 -15.04
CA GLY A 77 -14.96 -2.25 -15.28
C GLY A 77 -13.88 -2.97 -14.45
N LYS A 78 -13.50 -4.19 -14.89
CA LYS A 78 -12.49 -5.01 -14.17
C LYS A 78 -11.11 -4.36 -14.31
N CYS A 79 -10.41 -4.20 -13.19
CA CYS A 79 -9.01 -3.76 -13.18
C CYS A 79 -8.11 -4.72 -13.98
N PRO A 80 -7.37 -4.23 -14.99
CA PRO A 80 -6.33 -5.01 -15.67
C PRO A 80 -5.19 -5.38 -14.72
N ILE A 81 -4.70 -6.62 -14.77
CA ILE A 81 -3.65 -7.10 -13.86
C ILE A 81 -2.34 -6.29 -13.99
N ALA A 82 -2.02 -5.85 -15.21
CA ALA A 82 -0.85 -5.00 -15.46
C ALA A 82 -0.98 -3.63 -14.78
N LEU A 83 -2.18 -3.04 -14.81
CA LEU A 83 -2.46 -1.76 -14.16
C LEU A 83 -2.40 -1.90 -12.64
N TYR A 84 -2.92 -3.01 -12.11
CA TYR A 84 -2.78 -3.36 -10.70
C TYR A 84 -1.31 -3.47 -10.27
N ASN A 85 -0.47 -4.16 -11.06
CA ASN A 85 0.96 -4.26 -10.77
C ASN A 85 1.64 -2.89 -10.80
N LYS A 86 1.33 -2.04 -11.81
CA LYS A 86 1.83 -0.67 -11.89
C LYS A 86 1.49 0.16 -10.66
N ALA A 87 0.28 0.05 -10.13
CA ALA A 87 -0.15 0.79 -8.94
C ALA A 87 0.73 0.49 -7.72
N ARG A 88 1.05 -0.79 -7.49
CA ARG A 88 1.92 -1.21 -6.39
C ARG A 88 3.35 -0.74 -6.56
N GLU A 89 3.89 -0.87 -7.77
CA GLU A 89 5.24 -0.40 -8.12
C GLU A 89 5.38 1.11 -7.92
N ASN A 90 4.40 1.89 -8.38
CA ASN A 90 4.44 3.35 -8.27
C ASN A 90 4.20 3.82 -6.83
N LEU A 91 3.26 3.22 -6.09
CA LEU A 91 3.06 3.55 -4.68
C LEU A 91 4.32 3.25 -3.85
N SER A 92 4.96 2.10 -4.10
CA SER A 92 6.24 1.75 -3.46
C SER A 92 7.34 2.76 -3.81
N ALA A 93 7.35 3.29 -5.04
CA ALA A 93 8.30 4.32 -5.44
C ALA A 93 8.06 5.64 -4.68
N VAL A 94 6.80 6.08 -4.56
CA VAL A 94 6.43 7.27 -3.77
C VAL A 94 6.88 7.11 -2.32
N MET A 95 6.63 5.96 -1.71
CA MET A 95 7.04 5.67 -0.32
C MET A 95 8.55 5.63 -0.12
N SER A 96 9.36 5.52 -1.19
CA SER A 96 10.81 5.39 -1.09
C SER A 96 11.57 6.67 -1.46
N ARG A 97 11.07 7.43 -2.43
CA ARG A 97 11.80 8.56 -3.05
C ARG A 97 10.89 9.71 -3.52
N GLY A 98 9.69 9.82 -2.97
CA GLY A 98 8.83 10.97 -3.23
C GLY A 98 9.09 12.13 -2.28
N GLU A 99 8.86 13.35 -2.74
CA GLU A 99 8.91 14.58 -1.94
C GLU A 99 8.01 14.50 -0.70
N LEU A 100 6.87 13.82 -0.80
CA LEU A 100 5.97 13.54 0.33
C LEU A 100 6.69 12.88 1.52
N VAL A 101 7.65 12.00 1.27
CA VAL A 101 8.45 11.34 2.32
C VAL A 101 9.30 12.37 3.08
N GLU A 102 9.81 13.37 2.38
CA GLU A 102 10.65 14.43 2.98
C GLU A 102 9.79 15.40 3.78
N LEU A 103 8.68 15.85 3.21
CA LEU A 103 7.74 16.77 3.89
C LEU A 103 7.17 16.16 5.17
N TRP A 104 6.70 14.91 5.13
CA TRP A 104 6.17 14.25 6.33
C TRP A 104 7.25 13.90 7.36
N ALA A 105 8.52 13.75 6.95
CA ALA A 105 9.61 13.59 7.89
C ALA A 105 9.83 14.85 8.74
N GLU A 106 9.56 16.03 8.20
CA GLU A 106 9.70 17.31 8.89
C GLU A 106 8.51 17.63 9.81
N GLU A 107 7.29 17.26 9.41
CA GLU A 107 6.06 17.63 10.14
C GLU A 107 5.56 16.58 11.14
N GLY A 108 5.97 15.33 10.98
CA GLY A 108 5.46 14.19 11.74
C GLY A 108 4.68 13.24 10.84
N SER A 109 5.29 12.09 10.56
CA SER A 109 4.85 11.16 9.52
C SER A 109 3.92 10.05 10.01
N GLY A 110 3.64 9.95 11.31
CA GLY A 110 2.98 8.76 11.87
C GLY A 110 1.63 8.43 11.24
N ASP A 111 0.77 9.44 11.04
CA ASP A 111 -0.55 9.26 10.44
C ASP A 111 -0.45 9.02 8.93
N TRP A 112 0.44 9.74 8.23
CA TRP A 112 0.66 9.51 6.79
C TRP A 112 1.23 8.12 6.52
N ASN A 113 2.24 7.69 7.27
CA ASN A 113 2.83 6.35 7.22
C ASN A 113 1.76 5.28 7.40
N ARG A 114 0.84 5.48 8.36
CA ARG A 114 -0.28 4.58 8.58
C ARG A 114 -1.21 4.54 7.36
N ALA A 115 -1.60 5.70 6.83
CA ALA A 115 -2.50 5.81 5.69
C ALA A 115 -1.93 5.11 4.44
N VAL A 116 -0.68 5.39 4.07
CA VAL A 116 -0.05 4.76 2.89
C VAL A 116 0.25 3.27 3.10
N THR A 117 0.55 2.86 4.33
CA THR A 117 0.69 1.43 4.68
C THR A 117 -0.65 0.71 4.52
N GLU A 118 -1.75 1.30 4.99
CA GLU A 118 -3.08 0.72 4.84
C GLU A 118 -3.47 0.60 3.36
N LEU A 119 -3.17 1.61 2.54
CA LEU A 119 -3.39 1.54 1.09
C LEU A 119 -2.61 0.38 0.45
N MET A 120 -1.34 0.21 0.78
CA MET A 120 -0.54 -0.92 0.29
C MET A 120 -1.12 -2.27 0.76
N GLU A 121 -1.57 -2.38 2.02
CA GLU A 121 -2.25 -3.57 2.53
C GLU A 121 -3.56 -3.87 1.77
N ARG A 122 -4.36 -2.85 1.41
CA ARG A 122 -5.56 -3.02 0.58
C ARG A 122 -5.20 -3.49 -0.83
N LEU A 123 -4.13 -2.97 -1.43
CA LEU A 123 -3.62 -3.44 -2.72
C LEU A 123 -3.11 -4.88 -2.67
N ASN A 124 -2.55 -5.33 -1.55
CA ASN A 124 -2.09 -6.70 -1.37
C ASN A 124 -3.23 -7.73 -1.27
N LYS A 125 -4.47 -7.30 -1.08
CA LYS A 125 -5.61 -8.21 -0.99
C LYS A 125 -5.95 -8.82 -2.37
N PRO A 126 -6.36 -10.10 -2.40
CA PRO A 126 -6.90 -10.71 -3.61
C PRO A 126 -8.20 -9.98 -4.02
N VAL A 127 -8.59 -10.06 -5.30
CA VAL A 127 -9.79 -9.38 -5.82
C VAL A 127 -11.03 -9.66 -4.95
N GLY A 128 -11.58 -8.60 -4.36
CA GLY A 128 -12.83 -8.62 -3.61
C GLY A 128 -14.00 -8.86 -4.54
N GLY A 129 -14.68 -10.01 -4.39
CA GLY A 129 -15.85 -10.34 -5.22
C GLY A 129 -16.00 -11.81 -5.60
N ALA A 130 -14.98 -12.65 -5.41
CA ALA A 130 -15.19 -14.09 -5.51
C ALA A 130 -15.92 -14.60 -4.27
N LYS A 131 -17.26 -14.56 -4.26
CA LYS A 131 -18.09 -15.46 -3.45
C LYS A 131 -17.86 -16.91 -3.94
N LYS A 132 -16.68 -17.47 -3.72
CA LYS A 132 -16.62 -18.89 -3.40
C LYS A 132 -17.06 -18.92 -1.95
N THR A 133 -18.25 -19.47 -1.65
CA THR A 133 -18.53 -19.96 -0.29
C THR A 133 -17.30 -20.74 0.13
N PRO A 134 -16.51 -20.26 1.10
CA PRO A 134 -15.41 -21.06 1.58
C PRO A 134 -16.09 -22.32 2.11
N LYS A 135 -15.65 -23.51 1.69
CA LYS A 135 -15.68 -24.60 2.64
C LYS A 135 -14.97 -24.01 3.86
N LEU A 136 -15.68 -23.86 4.99
CA LEU A 136 -15.11 -23.41 6.26
C LEU A 136 -13.97 -24.38 6.64
N LYS A 137 -12.80 -24.26 6.01
CA LYS A 137 -11.56 -24.48 6.72
C LYS A 137 -11.58 -23.37 7.75
N LYS A 138 -11.76 -23.72 9.02
CA LYS A 138 -11.52 -22.78 10.12
C LYS A 138 -10.23 -22.07 9.75
N GLY A 139 -10.32 -20.76 9.49
CA GLY A 139 -9.12 -19.94 9.34
C GLY A 139 -8.27 -20.13 10.60
N PRO A 140 -6.98 -19.76 10.54
CA PRO A 140 -6.19 -19.66 11.75
C PRO A 140 -7.01 -18.87 12.78
N ALA A 141 -7.08 -19.36 14.03
CA ALA A 141 -7.75 -18.61 15.07
C ALA A 141 -7.09 -17.23 15.20
N PRO A 142 -7.85 -16.16 15.49
CA PRO A 142 -7.28 -14.83 15.68
C PRO A 142 -6.15 -14.89 16.70
N ASN A 143 -5.05 -14.19 16.43
CA ASN A 143 -3.97 -14.07 17.39
C ASN A 143 -4.39 -13.04 18.46
N PRO A 144 -4.63 -13.47 19.70
CA PRO A 144 -5.11 -12.58 20.76
C PRO A 144 -3.99 -11.74 21.37
N SER A 145 -2.73 -11.99 20.99
CA SER A 145 -1.59 -11.28 21.56
C SER A 145 -1.70 -9.78 21.26
N PRO A 146 -1.40 -8.91 22.23
CA PRO A 146 -1.48 -7.47 22.03
C PRO A 146 -0.33 -7.00 21.14
N CYS A 147 -0.62 -6.04 20.28
CA CYS A 147 0.40 -5.25 19.60
C CYS A 147 1.16 -4.40 20.62
N ILE A 148 2.49 -4.43 20.60
CA ILE A 148 3.33 -3.68 21.57
C ILE A 148 3.18 -2.15 21.47
N PHE A 149 2.56 -1.64 20.40
CA PHE A 149 2.38 -0.21 20.18
C PHE A 149 0.98 0.30 20.57
N CYS A 150 -0.07 -0.50 20.41
CA CYS A 150 -1.46 -0.04 20.57
C CYS A 150 -2.31 -0.91 21.49
N ASP A 151 -1.75 -1.98 22.07
CA ASP A 151 -2.39 -2.94 22.97
C ASP A 151 -3.63 -3.68 22.41
N LYS A 152 -4.01 -3.41 21.16
CA LYS A 152 -5.09 -4.12 20.47
C LYS A 152 -4.61 -5.51 20.03
N PRO A 153 -5.50 -6.50 19.98
CA PRO A 153 -5.15 -7.84 19.50
C PRO A 153 -4.67 -7.78 18.04
N MET A 154 -3.77 -8.69 17.69
CA MET A 154 -3.28 -8.85 16.32
C MET A 154 -4.38 -9.19 15.31
N GLY A 155 -5.48 -9.80 15.76
CA GLY A 155 -6.68 -10.01 14.95
C GLY A 155 -6.58 -11.25 14.05
N ASP A 156 -7.18 -11.19 12.86
CA ASP A 156 -7.16 -12.25 11.86
C ASP A 156 -6.14 -11.93 10.75
N GLY A 157 -5.48 -12.95 10.19
CA GLY A 157 -4.61 -12.79 9.01
C GLY A 157 -3.11 -12.95 9.28
N ALA A 158 -2.30 -12.20 8.55
CA ALA A 158 -0.84 -12.21 8.70
C ALA A 158 -0.41 -11.34 9.88
N PHE A 159 0.49 -11.85 10.71
CA PHE A 159 0.97 -11.18 11.92
C PHE A 159 2.47 -10.96 11.81
N HIS A 160 2.94 -9.82 12.33
CA HIS A 160 4.35 -9.46 12.32
C HIS A 160 4.90 -9.48 13.75
N MET A 161 6.16 -9.88 13.88
CA MET A 161 6.91 -9.87 15.13
C MET A 161 8.17 -9.05 14.92
N LEU A 162 8.43 -8.12 15.85
CA LEU A 162 9.66 -7.35 15.88
C LEU A 162 10.51 -7.88 17.04
N ASP A 163 11.71 -8.36 16.72
CA ASP A 163 12.72 -8.79 17.69
C ASP A 163 13.96 -7.89 17.58
N ILE A 164 14.34 -7.28 18.70
CA ILE A 164 15.60 -6.59 18.92
C ILE A 164 16.53 -7.57 19.64
N THR A 165 17.64 -7.91 19.00
CA THR A 165 18.68 -8.74 19.63
C THR A 165 19.72 -7.84 20.26
N ILE A 166 19.89 -7.97 21.58
CA ILE A 166 20.87 -7.22 22.37
C ILE A 166 22.06 -8.16 22.60
N HIS A 167 23.21 -7.80 22.06
CA HIS A 167 24.48 -8.49 22.33
C HIS A 167 25.08 -7.91 23.61
N GLU A 168 25.20 -8.74 24.65
CA GLU A 168 25.77 -8.34 25.94
C GLU A 168 27.29 -8.53 25.96
N ASP A 169 27.76 -9.54 25.23
CA ASP A 169 29.16 -9.76 24.85
C ASP A 169 29.23 -10.54 23.52
N ASP A 170 30.42 -11.03 23.15
CA ASP A 170 30.66 -11.73 21.88
C ASP A 170 29.94 -13.09 21.77
N ILE A 171 29.41 -13.65 22.86
CA ILE A 171 28.84 -15.00 22.90
C ILE A 171 27.41 -15.05 23.47
N SER A 172 26.97 -14.01 24.16
CA SER A 172 25.67 -13.93 24.80
C SER A 172 24.81 -12.82 24.19
N SER A 173 23.55 -13.16 23.97
CA SER A 173 22.55 -12.20 23.53
C SER A 173 21.19 -12.50 24.15
N SER A 174 20.42 -11.44 24.34
CA SER A 174 19.03 -11.50 24.74
C SER A 174 18.15 -10.94 23.62
N LYS A 175 16.91 -11.40 23.54
CA LYS A 175 15.92 -10.87 22.60
C LYS A 175 14.85 -10.10 23.36
N GLN A 176 14.55 -8.89 22.89
CA GLN A 176 13.42 -8.10 23.33
C GLN A 176 12.52 -7.85 22.13
N GLY A 177 11.21 -7.95 22.28
CA GLY A 177 10.33 -7.88 21.14
C GLY A 177 8.91 -8.28 21.45
N GLY A 178 8.08 -8.22 20.42
CA GLY A 178 6.70 -8.65 20.50
C GLY A 178 5.96 -8.52 19.19
N TRP A 179 4.66 -8.80 19.26
CA TRP A 179 3.76 -8.71 18.12
C TRP A 179 3.49 -7.25 17.75
N VAL A 180 3.44 -6.96 16.45
CA VAL A 180 3.26 -5.60 15.93
C VAL A 180 2.30 -5.60 14.75
N HIS A 181 1.33 -4.69 14.72
CA HIS A 181 0.64 -4.38 13.46
C HIS A 181 1.61 -3.62 12.55
N LEU A 182 1.66 -3.96 11.27
CA LEU A 182 2.56 -3.30 10.31
C LEU A 182 2.32 -1.78 10.27
N GLN A 183 1.05 -1.37 10.24
CA GLN A 183 0.67 0.03 10.35
C GLN A 183 1.18 0.73 11.62
N CYS A 184 1.21 0.03 12.77
CA CYS A 184 1.72 0.62 14.01
C CYS A 184 3.25 0.73 14.00
N LEU A 185 3.93 -0.28 13.45
CA LEU A 185 5.38 -0.24 13.26
C LEU A 185 5.76 0.90 12.31
N ASN A 186 5.13 0.99 11.14
CA ASN A 186 5.44 2.02 10.16
C ASN A 186 5.09 3.43 10.67
N ALA A 187 4.02 3.60 11.45
CA ALA A 187 3.71 4.87 12.09
C ALA A 187 4.80 5.34 13.09
N ALA A 188 5.57 4.40 13.65
CA ALA A 188 6.67 4.71 14.58
C ALA A 188 8.02 4.91 13.87
N LEU A 189 8.13 4.54 12.59
CA LEU A 189 9.36 4.62 11.81
C LEU A 189 9.44 5.94 11.05
N HIS A 190 10.67 6.37 10.77
CA HIS A 190 10.90 7.41 9.78
C HIS A 190 10.35 6.96 8.41
N PRO A 191 9.71 7.83 7.60
CA PRO A 191 9.00 7.41 6.39
C PRO A 191 9.92 6.75 5.36
N LYS A 192 11.20 7.17 5.28
CA LYS A 192 12.26 6.52 4.46
C LYS A 192 12.60 5.07 4.85
N HIS A 193 12.13 4.59 6.01
CA HIS A 193 12.49 3.29 6.58
C HIS A 193 11.28 2.41 6.88
N MET A 194 10.10 2.76 6.35
CA MET A 194 8.91 1.92 6.45
C MET A 194 9.14 0.54 5.84
N PHE A 195 8.57 -0.47 6.48
CA PHE A 195 8.52 -1.83 5.94
C PHE A 195 7.38 -1.93 4.93
N GLN A 196 7.68 -2.50 3.76
CA GLN A 196 6.70 -2.78 2.73
C GLN A 196 6.58 -4.29 2.54
N THR A 197 5.38 -4.82 2.74
CA THR A 197 5.05 -6.21 2.43
C THR A 197 4.52 -6.31 1.00
N TRP A 198 4.99 -7.30 0.24
CA TRP A 198 4.53 -7.56 -1.11
C TRP A 198 3.91 -8.95 -1.20
N ASP A 199 2.59 -9.01 -1.17
CA ASP A 199 1.85 -10.24 -1.42
C ASP A 199 1.47 -10.35 -2.89
N PHE A 200 1.50 -11.57 -3.42
CA PHE A 200 1.14 -11.87 -4.80
C PHE A 200 0.00 -12.87 -4.79
N ASP A 201 -1.17 -12.48 -5.29
CA ASP A 201 -2.21 -13.46 -5.60
C ASP A 201 -1.81 -14.30 -6.82
N ASP A 202 -2.49 -15.43 -7.02
CA ASP A 202 -2.15 -16.37 -8.11
C ASP A 202 -2.16 -15.69 -9.50
N GLU A 203 -3.09 -14.76 -9.75
CA GLU A 203 -3.22 -14.06 -11.04
C GLU A 203 -2.04 -13.11 -11.27
N LEU A 204 -1.62 -12.38 -10.23
CA LEU A 204 -0.47 -11.50 -10.29
C LEU A 204 0.84 -12.28 -10.38
N LEU A 205 0.99 -13.36 -9.61
CA LEU A 205 2.19 -14.19 -9.63
C LEU A 205 2.41 -14.77 -11.03
N ASP A 206 1.35 -15.31 -11.66
CA ASP A 206 1.42 -15.81 -13.03
C ASP A 206 1.80 -14.71 -14.03
N PHE A 207 1.26 -13.50 -13.86
CA PHE A 207 1.57 -12.35 -14.70
C PHE A 207 3.05 -11.95 -14.59
N VAL A 208 3.56 -11.78 -13.36
CA VAL A 208 4.95 -11.37 -13.10
C VAL A 208 5.92 -12.44 -13.59
N MET A 209 5.64 -13.72 -13.34
CA MET A 209 6.49 -14.83 -13.79
C MET A 209 6.55 -14.93 -15.33
N LYS A 210 5.46 -14.60 -16.04
CA LYS A 210 5.47 -14.52 -17.51
C LYS A 210 6.29 -13.35 -18.01
N LYS A 211 6.17 -12.18 -17.36
CA LYS A 211 6.93 -10.98 -17.71
C LYS A 211 8.43 -11.21 -17.58
N LEU A 212 8.90 -11.74 -16.45
CA LEU A 212 10.32 -12.05 -16.21
C LEU A 212 10.88 -13.02 -17.26
N ARG A 213 10.13 -14.08 -17.59
CA ARG A 213 10.54 -15.04 -18.64
C ARG A 213 10.63 -14.42 -20.03
N ALA A 214 9.86 -13.38 -20.31
CA ALA A 214 9.90 -12.68 -21.60
C ALA A 214 11.07 -11.69 -21.66
N GLU A 215 11.46 -11.08 -20.54
CA GLU A 215 12.63 -10.21 -20.44
C GLU A 215 13.95 -10.99 -20.51
N ASP A 216 13.96 -12.23 -20.03
CA ASP A 216 15.11 -13.14 -20.11
C ASP A 216 15.25 -13.85 -21.47
N ALA A 217 14.30 -13.68 -22.39
CA ALA A 217 14.38 -14.27 -23.72
C ALA A 217 15.48 -13.54 -24.52
N PRO A 218 16.46 -14.27 -25.10
CA PRO A 218 17.46 -13.63 -25.95
C PRO A 218 16.77 -12.93 -27.13
N ASP A 219 17.22 -11.72 -27.46
CA ASP A 219 16.84 -11.03 -28.69
C ASP A 219 17.30 -11.88 -29.89
N ASP A 220 16.37 -12.64 -30.48
CA ASP A 220 16.57 -13.43 -31.72
C ASP A 220 16.49 -12.54 -32.97
#